data_AF-A0AAN7IJ35-F1
#
_entry.id   AF-A0AAN7IJ35-F1
#
_cell.length_a   1.000
_cell.length_b   1.000
_cell.length_c   1.000
_cell.angle_alpha   90.00
_cell.angle_beta   90.00
_cell.angle_gamma   90.00
#
_symmetry.space_group_name_H-M   'P 1'
#
loop_
_entity.id
_entity.type
_entity.pdbx_description
1 polymer ?
#
loop_
_entity_poly.entity_id
_entity_poly.type
_entity_poly.pdbx_seq_one_letter_code
_entity_poly.pdbx_strand_id
1 'polypeptide(L)'
;MEDERVEKLNQAARIERLNQAALGGDINDFYNLIKEDVNLLEHIDELPFVETPLHKVASATEAHIPFAREMLRLKPSFVRKLNPDGLSPIHVALLNRKPHVVRWLLKVDGDLVRVKGRGGVTPLHDAAATEDHLDLLVEFLKVCPDSIEDVTIRNETALHVAVKCKMLEAFKHLVEWLRQNKSKKTMLWKRKILNWKDEEGNTVLHVAVSTNQPQAVRLLRDSGVDINAKNLMDDTAGDILVKRQGEEVEYSRSSMEISEMLQRAEVTKCARSLRSIVLSLEERRLLQVDKWAQISDDRRNVVLVVATLLMTVTYQGLLSPPGGLWQDDYNPGSNMPNATKPDYRSLNETAPYLQNIAGTAIGVRNEFFWLFLITNTLTFLLSYTIVLLIIPSGYVILRAALGSLSLCYITSLAVIFPIYFTYTSSLVLGIMFSVIYALSIAAIRSRLHVFVLIRSWKKN
;
A
#
# COMPACT_ATOMS: atom_id res chain seq x y z
N MET A 1 -22.79 51.72 25.01
CA MET A 1 -23.51 50.43 24.94
C MET A 1 -24.62 50.47 23.90
N GLU A 2 -25.45 51.52 23.86
CA GLU A 2 -26.54 51.62 22.87
C GLU A 2 -26.01 51.81 21.44
N ASP A 3 -25.08 52.74 21.23
CA ASP A 3 -24.49 53.00 19.89
C ASP A 3 -23.75 51.78 19.31
N GLU A 4 -23.02 51.03 20.14
CA GLU A 4 -22.32 49.80 19.72
C GLU A 4 -23.31 48.70 19.32
N ARG A 5 -24.47 48.64 19.98
CA ARG A 5 -25.53 47.68 19.67
C ARG A 5 -26.24 48.05 18.37
N VAL A 6 -26.46 49.35 18.14
CA VAL A 6 -27.03 49.88 16.89
C VAL A 6 -26.09 49.59 15.71
N GLU A 7 -24.79 49.79 15.87
CA GLU A 7 -23.83 49.52 14.80
C GLU A 7 -23.78 48.03 14.44
N LYS A 8 -23.78 47.13 15.42
CA LYS A 8 -23.86 45.68 15.18
C LYS A 8 -25.13 45.28 14.43
N LEU A 9 -26.28 45.91 14.74
CA LEU A 9 -27.54 45.66 14.04
C LEU A 9 -27.49 46.17 12.58
N ASN A 10 -26.92 47.36 12.37
CA ASN A 10 -26.74 47.92 11.03
C ASN A 10 -25.82 47.04 10.18
N GLN A 11 -24.74 46.53 10.78
CA GLN A 11 -23.78 45.67 10.11
C GLN A 11 -24.40 44.31 9.74
N ALA A 12 -25.16 43.68 10.65
CA ALA A 12 -25.91 42.48 10.35
C ALA A 12 -26.93 42.69 9.21
N ALA A 13 -27.62 43.83 9.18
CA ALA A 13 -28.55 44.17 8.11
C ALA A 13 -27.85 44.37 6.75
N ARG A 14 -26.63 44.93 6.73
CA ARG A 14 -25.81 45.04 5.50
C ARG A 14 -25.38 43.66 4.98
N ILE A 15 -24.95 42.76 5.87
CA ILE A 15 -24.60 41.38 5.51
C ILE A 15 -25.80 40.66 4.91
N GLU A 16 -26.99 40.82 5.50
CA GLU A 16 -28.21 40.21 4.96
C GLU A 16 -28.58 40.79 3.59
N ARG A 17 -28.51 42.11 3.39
CA ARG A 17 -28.70 42.71 2.05
C ARG A 17 -27.71 42.18 1.02
N LEU A 18 -26.45 41.98 1.41
CA LEU A 18 -25.43 41.38 0.54
C LEU A 18 -25.77 39.93 0.16
N ASN A 19 -26.28 39.15 1.12
CA ASN A 19 -26.75 37.80 0.90
C ASN A 19 -27.97 37.76 -0.05
N GLN A 20 -28.88 38.73 0.05
CA GLN A 20 -30.02 38.86 -0.86
C GLN A 20 -29.58 39.24 -2.29
N ALA A 21 -28.63 40.16 -2.43
CA ALA A 21 -28.04 40.50 -3.74
C ALA A 21 -27.41 39.27 -4.41
N ALA A 22 -26.79 38.39 -3.62
CA ALA A 22 -26.21 37.14 -4.12
C ALA A 22 -27.26 36.10 -4.52
N LEU A 23 -28.41 36.03 -3.84
CA LEU A 23 -29.55 35.21 -4.25
C LEU A 23 -30.17 35.69 -5.57
N GLY A 24 -30.16 37.01 -5.82
CA GLY A 24 -30.62 37.60 -7.08
C GLY A 24 -29.56 37.61 -8.19
N GLY A 25 -28.28 37.37 -7.86
CA GLY A 25 -27.17 37.48 -8.79
C GLY A 25 -26.88 38.92 -9.25
N ASP A 26 -27.33 39.94 -8.51
CA ASP A 26 -27.20 41.35 -8.89
C ASP A 26 -25.82 41.91 -8.49
N ILE A 27 -24.94 42.03 -9.48
CA ILE A 27 -23.59 42.55 -9.31
C ILE A 27 -23.61 44.08 -9.06
N ASN A 28 -24.61 44.80 -9.56
CA ASN A 28 -24.69 46.24 -9.33
C ASN A 28 -25.03 46.54 -7.87
N ASP A 29 -26.00 45.81 -7.31
CA ASP A 29 -26.35 45.92 -5.89
C ASP A 29 -25.19 45.52 -4.98
N PHE A 30 -24.40 44.52 -5.38
CA PHE A 30 -23.15 44.17 -4.70
C PHE A 30 -22.17 45.35 -4.62
N TYR A 31 -21.90 46.03 -5.74
CA TYR A 31 -21.01 47.20 -5.74
C TYR A 31 -21.64 48.43 -5.05
N ASN A 32 -22.96 48.58 -5.05
CA ASN A 32 -23.64 49.63 -4.30
C ASN A 32 -23.44 49.43 -2.79
N LEU A 33 -23.55 48.19 -2.29
CA LEU A 33 -23.30 47.86 -0.88
C LEU A 33 -21.83 48.07 -0.48
N ILE A 34 -20.87 47.81 -1.38
CA ILE A 34 -19.45 48.12 -1.15
C ILE A 34 -19.19 49.63 -1.08
N LYS A 35 -19.94 50.44 -1.86
CA LYS A 35 -19.83 51.91 -1.77
C LYS A 35 -20.41 52.44 -0.48
N GLU A 36 -21.49 51.83 0.04
CA GLU A 36 -22.06 52.18 1.35
C GLU A 36 -21.07 51.88 2.48
N ASP A 37 -20.32 50.78 2.38
CA ASP A 37 -19.36 50.33 3.39
C ASP A 37 -18.15 49.63 2.74
N VAL A 38 -17.05 50.36 2.63
CA VAL A 38 -15.81 49.90 1.98
C VAL A 38 -15.18 48.72 2.73
N ASN A 39 -15.41 48.60 4.05
CA ASN A 39 -14.83 47.56 4.89
C ASN A 39 -15.77 46.36 5.07
N LEU A 40 -16.93 46.34 4.40
CA LEU A 40 -17.95 45.30 4.56
C LEU A 40 -17.39 43.88 4.36
N LEU A 41 -16.62 43.66 3.28
CA LEU A 41 -16.07 42.34 2.97
C LEU A 41 -14.97 41.92 3.96
N GLU A 42 -14.19 42.88 4.47
CA GLU A 42 -13.15 42.60 5.47
C GLU A 42 -13.79 42.21 6.80
N HIS A 43 -14.82 42.94 7.22
CA HIS A 43 -15.55 42.63 8.43
C HIS A 43 -16.18 41.23 8.39
N ILE A 44 -16.82 40.85 7.28
CA ILE A 44 -17.36 39.50 7.10
C ILE A 44 -16.24 38.46 7.16
N ASP A 45 -15.05 38.78 6.65
CA ASP A 45 -13.90 37.87 6.70
C ASP A 45 -13.26 37.74 8.08
N GLU A 46 -13.43 38.72 8.96
CA GLU A 46 -12.97 38.62 10.35
C GLU A 46 -13.86 37.69 11.18
N LEU A 47 -15.14 37.55 10.79
CA LEU A 47 -16.08 36.68 11.50
C LEU A 47 -15.68 35.20 11.31
N PRO A 48 -15.54 34.42 12.40
CA PRO A 48 -15.16 33.01 12.31
C PRO A 48 -16.24 32.16 11.66
N PHE A 49 -17.51 32.43 12.00
CA PHE A 49 -18.69 31.80 11.44
C PHE A 49 -19.66 32.87 10.96
N VAL A 50 -19.99 32.85 9.66
CA VAL A 50 -20.91 33.81 9.07
C VAL A 50 -21.50 33.22 7.78
N GLU A 51 -22.79 33.44 7.59
CA GLU A 51 -23.45 33.13 6.33
C GLU A 51 -22.96 34.13 5.28
N THR A 52 -21.96 33.72 4.50
CA THR A 52 -21.42 34.54 3.40
C THR A 52 -22.32 34.48 2.17
N PRO A 53 -22.23 35.47 1.26
CA PRO A 53 -22.99 35.45 0.01
C PRO A 53 -22.67 34.23 -0.86
N LEU A 54 -21.49 33.62 -0.68
CA LEU A 54 -21.13 32.39 -1.40
C LEU A 54 -21.95 31.18 -0.95
N HIS A 55 -22.36 31.10 0.31
CA HIS A 55 -23.27 30.05 0.78
C HIS A 55 -24.63 30.15 0.09
N LYS A 56 -25.11 31.39 -0.13
CA LYS A 56 -26.35 31.65 -0.87
C LYS A 56 -26.23 31.26 -2.34
N VAL A 57 -25.12 31.59 -3.00
CA VAL A 57 -24.89 31.13 -4.38
C VAL A 57 -24.79 29.59 -4.43
N ALA A 58 -24.17 28.97 -3.42
CA ALA A 58 -24.05 27.53 -3.32
C ALA A 58 -25.39 26.79 -3.18
N SER A 59 -26.41 27.42 -2.58
CA SER A 59 -27.77 26.85 -2.53
C SER A 59 -28.63 27.19 -3.76
N ALA A 60 -28.22 28.18 -4.56
CA ALA A 60 -28.96 28.68 -5.70
C ALA A 60 -28.66 27.93 -7.03
N THR A 61 -28.96 28.59 -8.16
CA THR A 61 -28.73 28.06 -9.52
C THR A 61 -27.38 28.53 -10.08
N GLU A 62 -26.91 27.87 -11.14
CA GLU A 62 -25.67 28.24 -11.85
C GLU A 62 -25.68 29.66 -12.44
N ALA A 63 -26.85 30.28 -12.57
CA ALA A 63 -27.00 31.63 -13.07
C ALA A 63 -26.24 32.67 -12.22
N HIS A 64 -25.99 32.36 -10.95
CA HIS A 64 -25.31 33.27 -10.01
C HIS A 64 -23.79 33.04 -9.92
N ILE A 65 -23.23 32.12 -10.72
CA ILE A 65 -21.77 31.91 -10.80
C ILE A 65 -21.00 33.20 -11.20
N PRO A 66 -21.47 34.06 -12.12
CA PRO A 66 -20.78 35.32 -12.43
C PRO A 66 -20.67 36.24 -11.22
N PHE A 67 -21.73 36.35 -10.41
CA PHE A 67 -21.71 37.09 -9.15
C PHE A 67 -20.66 36.52 -8.19
N ALA A 68 -20.67 35.20 -7.97
CA ALA A 68 -19.72 34.55 -7.09
C ALA A 68 -18.27 34.70 -7.58
N ARG A 69 -18.04 34.73 -8.90
CA ARG A 69 -16.72 34.99 -9.50
C ARG A 69 -16.23 36.41 -9.22
N GLU A 70 -17.09 37.41 -9.39
CA GLU A 70 -16.74 38.80 -9.07
C GLU A 70 -16.43 38.97 -7.59
N MET A 71 -17.23 38.36 -6.71
CA MET A 71 -16.98 38.39 -5.27
C MET A 71 -15.67 37.68 -4.88
N LEU A 72 -15.41 36.48 -5.40
CA LEU A 72 -14.17 35.75 -5.09
C LEU A 72 -12.93 36.43 -5.67
N ARG A 73 -13.06 37.20 -6.74
CA ARG A 73 -11.97 38.07 -7.23
C ARG A 73 -11.58 39.11 -6.19
N LEU A 74 -12.55 39.69 -5.48
CA LEU A 74 -12.30 40.69 -4.45
C LEU A 74 -11.88 40.06 -3.12
N LYS A 75 -12.51 38.95 -2.72
CA LYS A 75 -12.26 38.29 -1.44
C LYS A 75 -12.24 36.76 -1.57
N PRO A 76 -11.10 36.15 -1.94
CA PRO A 76 -10.98 34.71 -2.16
C PRO A 76 -11.24 33.86 -0.91
N SER A 77 -10.98 34.38 0.29
CA SER A 77 -11.11 33.65 1.57
C SER A 77 -12.53 33.14 1.83
N PHE A 78 -13.55 33.76 1.25
CA PHE A 78 -14.96 33.36 1.38
C PHE A 78 -15.23 31.95 0.88
N VAL A 79 -14.39 31.40 -0.02
CA VAL A 79 -14.52 30.04 -0.54
C VAL A 79 -14.35 28.96 0.53
N ARG A 80 -13.66 29.28 1.64
CA ARG A 80 -13.38 28.38 2.77
C ARG A 80 -14.11 28.74 4.06
N LYS A 81 -14.85 29.86 4.08
CA LYS A 81 -15.58 30.30 5.27
C LYS A 81 -16.64 29.30 5.68
N LEU A 82 -16.89 29.20 6.98
CA LEU A 82 -17.96 28.36 7.52
C LEU A 82 -19.14 29.25 7.91
N ASN A 83 -20.35 28.79 7.60
CA ASN A 83 -21.56 29.41 8.12
C ASN A 83 -21.84 28.97 9.58
N PRO A 84 -22.88 29.51 10.25
CA PRO A 84 -23.23 29.12 11.62
C PRO A 84 -23.55 27.63 11.80
N ASP A 85 -23.94 26.92 10.74
CA ASP A 85 -24.13 25.45 10.76
C ASP A 85 -22.80 24.68 10.66
N GLY A 86 -21.67 25.39 10.52
CA GLY A 86 -20.34 24.82 10.32
C GLY A 86 -20.12 24.27 8.92
N LEU A 87 -20.90 24.70 7.93
CA LEU A 87 -20.78 24.26 6.54
C LEU A 87 -20.00 25.29 5.73
N SER A 88 -19.08 24.85 4.89
CA SER A 88 -18.48 25.73 3.88
C SER A 88 -19.36 25.78 2.62
N PRO A 89 -19.12 26.72 1.68
CA PRO A 89 -19.94 26.82 0.48
C PRO A 89 -20.00 25.53 -0.35
N ILE A 90 -18.91 24.76 -0.41
CA ILE A 90 -18.93 23.45 -1.10
C ILE A 90 -19.82 22.42 -0.40
N HIS A 91 -19.89 22.43 0.94
CA HIS A 91 -20.81 21.56 1.70
C HIS A 91 -22.27 21.97 1.44
N VAL A 92 -22.57 23.27 1.40
CA VAL A 92 -23.92 23.77 1.08
C VAL A 92 -24.32 23.36 -0.34
N ALA A 93 -23.40 23.42 -1.31
CA ALA A 93 -23.67 22.98 -2.68
C ALA A 93 -23.94 21.46 -2.78
N LEU A 94 -23.23 20.64 -1.99
CA LEU A 94 -23.48 19.21 -1.89
C LEU A 94 -24.85 18.92 -1.25
N LEU A 95 -25.14 19.54 -0.10
CA LEU A 95 -26.41 19.41 0.61
C LEU A 95 -27.62 19.74 -0.28
N ASN A 96 -27.49 20.78 -1.12
CA ASN A 96 -28.55 21.23 -2.04
C ASN A 96 -28.52 20.53 -3.41
N ARG A 97 -27.70 19.49 -3.58
CA ARG A 97 -27.59 18.67 -4.80
C ARG A 97 -27.27 19.52 -6.05
N LYS A 98 -26.28 20.41 -5.95
CA LYS A 98 -25.84 21.31 -7.02
C LYS A 98 -24.48 20.90 -7.59
N PRO A 99 -24.39 19.79 -8.36
CA PRO A 99 -23.10 19.27 -8.84
C PRO A 99 -22.34 20.27 -9.71
N HIS A 100 -23.03 21.10 -10.47
CA HIS A 100 -22.39 22.12 -11.32
C HIS A 100 -21.71 23.23 -10.53
N VAL A 101 -22.30 23.65 -9.41
CA VAL A 101 -21.68 24.63 -8.50
C VAL A 101 -20.49 23.99 -7.79
N VAL A 102 -20.59 22.73 -7.38
CA VAL A 102 -19.45 21.97 -6.83
C VAL A 102 -18.29 21.90 -7.82
N ARG A 103 -18.55 21.51 -9.08
CA ARG A 103 -17.53 21.48 -10.14
C ARG A 103 -16.90 22.84 -10.39
N TRP A 104 -17.68 23.91 -10.33
CA TRP A 104 -17.15 25.26 -10.44
C TRP A 104 -16.25 25.61 -9.25
N LEU A 105 -16.68 25.32 -8.01
CA LEU A 105 -15.86 25.53 -6.80
C LEU A 105 -14.53 24.74 -6.87
N LEU A 106 -14.55 23.48 -7.32
CA LEU A 106 -13.32 22.69 -7.51
C LEU A 106 -12.36 23.29 -8.53
N LYS A 107 -12.87 23.98 -9.57
CA LYS A 107 -12.03 24.70 -10.53
C LYS A 107 -11.40 25.96 -9.94
N VAL A 108 -12.04 26.56 -8.92
CA VAL A 108 -11.48 27.70 -8.20
C VAL A 108 -10.36 27.24 -7.28
N ASP A 109 -10.60 26.21 -6.47
CA ASP A 109 -9.62 25.62 -5.56
C ASP A 109 -9.87 24.12 -5.41
N GLY A 110 -8.93 23.29 -5.87
CA GLY A 110 -9.03 21.83 -5.81
C GLY A 110 -8.87 21.27 -4.39
N ASP A 111 -8.24 22.03 -3.48
CA ASP A 111 -8.03 21.63 -2.09
C ASP A 111 -9.30 21.82 -1.24
N LEU A 112 -10.39 22.35 -1.84
CA LEU A 112 -11.70 22.43 -1.18
C LEU A 112 -12.25 21.06 -0.78
N VAL A 113 -11.86 19.99 -1.48
CA VAL A 113 -12.23 18.60 -1.16
C VAL A 113 -11.81 18.20 0.26
N ARG A 114 -10.81 18.88 0.84
CA ARG A 114 -10.27 18.61 2.18
C ARG A 114 -10.77 19.58 3.25
N VAL A 115 -11.60 20.57 2.89
CA VAL A 115 -12.13 21.54 3.87
C VAL A 115 -13.00 20.81 4.87
N LYS A 116 -12.74 21.04 6.16
CA LYS A 116 -13.46 20.41 7.25
C LYS A 116 -14.60 21.31 7.70
N GLY A 117 -15.83 20.85 7.53
CA GLY A 117 -17.02 21.46 8.10
C GLY A 117 -17.33 20.95 9.51
N ARG A 118 -18.61 20.99 9.88
CA ARG A 118 -19.12 20.53 11.17
C ARG A 118 -18.72 19.07 11.41
N GLY A 119 -18.15 18.80 12.59
CA GLY A 119 -17.70 17.45 12.94
C GLY A 119 -16.49 16.96 12.14
N GLY A 120 -15.73 17.87 11.51
CA GLY A 120 -14.56 17.50 10.73
C GLY A 120 -14.89 16.77 9.42
N VAL A 121 -16.16 16.76 9.02
CA VAL A 121 -16.64 16.17 7.78
C VAL A 121 -16.06 16.96 6.61
N THR A 122 -15.58 16.24 5.59
CA THR A 122 -15.08 16.85 4.35
C THR A 122 -16.07 16.60 3.21
N PRO A 123 -16.00 17.36 2.10
CA PRO A 123 -16.81 17.09 0.91
C PRO A 123 -16.75 15.64 0.41
N LEU A 124 -15.61 14.96 0.57
CA LEU A 124 -15.49 13.54 0.22
C LEU A 124 -16.38 12.65 1.11
N HIS A 125 -16.49 12.97 2.41
CA HIS A 125 -17.38 12.26 3.33
C HIS A 125 -18.85 12.48 2.97
N ASP A 126 -19.25 13.72 2.65
CA ASP A 126 -20.61 14.04 2.21
C ASP A 126 -20.98 13.31 0.91
N ALA A 127 -20.06 13.30 -0.07
CA ALA A 127 -20.26 12.57 -1.32
C ALA A 127 -20.30 11.05 -1.13
N ALA A 128 -19.64 10.53 -0.09
CA ALA A 128 -19.70 9.11 0.26
C ALA A 128 -21.00 8.73 1.01
N ALA A 129 -21.71 9.70 1.57
CA ALA A 129 -22.92 9.50 2.37
C ALA A 129 -24.21 9.39 1.53
N THR A 130 -24.17 9.71 0.23
CA THR A 130 -25.36 9.74 -0.64
C THR A 130 -25.08 9.16 -2.04
N GLU A 131 -26.09 8.55 -2.67
CA GLU A 131 -25.95 8.03 -4.05
C GLU A 131 -25.95 9.14 -5.12
N ASP A 132 -26.54 10.29 -4.80
CA ASP A 132 -26.66 11.42 -5.73
C ASP A 132 -25.32 12.07 -6.10
N HIS A 133 -24.23 11.69 -5.40
CA HIS A 133 -22.91 12.31 -5.54
C HIS A 133 -21.83 11.35 -6.06
N LEU A 134 -22.19 10.17 -6.57
CA LEU A 134 -21.23 9.19 -7.09
C LEU A 134 -20.29 9.77 -8.16
N ASP A 135 -20.81 10.58 -9.08
CA ASP A 135 -19.98 11.25 -10.09
C ASP A 135 -18.98 12.23 -9.47
N LEU A 136 -19.43 12.98 -8.47
CA LEU A 136 -18.60 13.94 -7.74
C LEU A 136 -17.55 13.24 -6.89
N LEU A 137 -17.86 12.08 -6.31
CA LEU A 137 -16.94 11.26 -5.54
C LEU A 137 -15.70 10.88 -6.37
N VAL A 138 -15.93 10.42 -7.61
CA VAL A 138 -14.85 10.06 -8.54
C VAL A 138 -14.06 11.31 -8.96
N GLU A 139 -14.73 12.44 -9.14
CA GLU A 139 -14.10 13.72 -9.49
C GLU A 139 -13.22 14.23 -8.34
N PHE A 140 -13.70 14.20 -7.10
CA PHE A 140 -12.95 14.57 -5.89
C PHE A 140 -11.66 13.77 -5.74
N LEU A 141 -11.72 12.45 -5.95
CA LEU A 141 -10.55 11.58 -5.87
C LEU A 141 -9.56 11.77 -7.03
N LYS A 142 -10.00 12.33 -8.17
CA LYS A 142 -9.12 12.73 -9.27
C LYS A 142 -8.42 14.06 -8.98
N VAL A 143 -9.16 15.04 -8.46
CA VAL A 143 -8.65 16.38 -8.15
C VAL A 143 -7.71 16.34 -6.95
N CYS A 144 -8.11 15.66 -5.87
CA CYS A 144 -7.34 15.55 -4.64
C CYS A 144 -7.32 14.09 -4.16
N PRO A 145 -6.40 13.24 -4.67
CA PRO A 145 -6.23 11.85 -4.24
C PRO A 145 -6.04 11.69 -2.72
N ASP A 146 -5.40 12.68 -2.10
CA ASP A 146 -5.00 12.63 -0.71
C ASP A 146 -6.20 12.74 0.23
N SER A 147 -7.34 13.21 -0.27
CA SER A 147 -8.58 13.38 0.52
C SER A 147 -9.11 12.08 1.10
N ILE A 148 -8.74 10.93 0.53
CA ILE A 148 -9.08 9.59 1.06
C ILE A 148 -8.52 9.33 2.46
N GLU A 149 -7.47 10.05 2.84
CA GLU A 149 -6.81 9.93 4.15
C GLU A 149 -7.44 10.85 5.21
N ASP A 150 -8.33 11.76 4.81
CA ASP A 150 -9.01 12.64 5.75
C ASP A 150 -9.99 11.87 6.62
N VAL A 151 -10.08 12.33 7.86
CA VAL A 151 -10.95 11.75 8.88
C VAL A 151 -11.80 12.81 9.56
N THR A 152 -13.00 12.40 9.97
CA THR A 152 -13.91 13.19 10.82
C THR A 152 -13.39 13.31 12.25
N ILE A 153 -14.09 14.05 13.13
CA ILE A 153 -13.75 14.10 14.56
C ILE A 153 -13.85 12.73 15.25
N ARG A 154 -14.67 11.82 14.71
CA ARG A 154 -14.81 10.44 15.18
C ARG A 154 -13.77 9.50 14.56
N ASN A 155 -12.74 10.07 13.94
CA ASN A 155 -11.71 9.34 13.21
C ASN A 155 -12.26 8.42 12.08
N GLU A 156 -13.47 8.70 11.58
CA GLU A 156 -14.09 7.96 10.49
C GLU A 156 -13.51 8.43 9.16
N THR A 157 -13.14 7.48 8.29
CA THR A 157 -12.78 7.77 6.89
C THR A 157 -14.02 7.75 5.99
N ALA A 158 -13.90 8.23 4.75
CA ALA A 158 -14.99 8.16 3.76
C ALA A 158 -15.51 6.71 3.54
N LEU A 159 -14.67 5.69 3.74
CA LEU A 159 -15.10 4.28 3.71
C LEU A 159 -16.03 3.92 4.87
N HIS A 160 -15.75 4.41 6.09
CA HIS A 160 -16.62 4.21 7.24
C HIS A 160 -17.98 4.86 7.00
N VAL A 161 -17.98 6.10 6.52
CA VAL A 161 -19.22 6.85 6.21
C VAL A 161 -20.05 6.14 5.15
N ALA A 162 -19.43 5.71 4.03
CA ALA A 162 -20.15 5.00 2.97
C ALA A 162 -20.85 3.72 3.49
N VAL A 163 -20.15 2.93 4.31
CA VAL A 163 -20.73 1.71 4.91
C VAL A 163 -21.79 2.09 5.95
N LYS A 164 -21.54 3.04 6.84
CA LYS A 164 -22.51 3.48 7.87
C LYS A 164 -23.82 3.98 7.25
N CYS A 165 -23.73 4.71 6.14
CA CYS A 165 -24.87 5.20 5.38
C CYS A 165 -25.50 4.16 4.43
N LYS A 166 -24.96 2.93 4.37
CA LYS A 166 -25.40 1.83 3.45
C LYS A 166 -25.26 2.17 1.96
N MET A 167 -24.31 3.03 1.62
CA MET A 167 -24.03 3.48 0.25
C MET A 167 -23.02 2.52 -0.43
N LEU A 168 -23.51 1.36 -0.87
CA LEU A 168 -22.64 0.32 -1.42
C LEU A 168 -21.90 0.74 -2.69
N GLU A 169 -22.54 1.49 -3.59
CA GLU A 169 -21.89 1.93 -4.82
C GLU A 169 -20.77 2.95 -4.54
N ALA A 170 -20.98 3.88 -3.62
CA ALA A 170 -19.93 4.80 -3.18
C ALA A 170 -18.76 4.01 -2.57
N PHE A 171 -19.08 3.04 -1.71
CA PHE A 171 -18.08 2.16 -1.11
C PHE A 171 -17.28 1.37 -2.15
N LYS A 172 -17.93 0.80 -3.18
CA LYS A 172 -17.27 0.11 -4.30
C LYS A 172 -16.30 1.02 -5.03
N HIS A 173 -16.71 2.25 -5.34
CA HIS A 173 -15.85 3.21 -6.03
C HIS A 173 -14.63 3.60 -5.19
N LEU A 174 -14.80 3.82 -3.88
CA LEU A 174 -13.69 4.10 -2.96
C LEU A 174 -12.70 2.93 -2.90
N VAL A 175 -13.18 1.69 -2.75
CA VAL A 175 -12.34 0.48 -2.69
C VAL A 175 -11.64 0.23 -4.02
N GLU A 176 -12.33 0.43 -5.15
CA GLU A 176 -11.75 0.26 -6.48
C GLU A 176 -10.70 1.32 -6.77
N TRP A 177 -10.95 2.57 -6.38
CA TRP A 177 -9.96 3.63 -6.47
C TRP A 177 -8.71 3.29 -5.64
N LEU A 178 -8.86 2.75 -4.42
CA LEU A 178 -7.75 2.24 -3.61
C LEU A 178 -7.01 1.04 -4.25
N ARG A 179 -7.67 0.26 -5.11
CA ARG A 179 -7.04 -0.84 -5.88
C ARG A 179 -6.28 -0.32 -7.10
N GLN A 180 -6.81 0.69 -7.78
CA GLN A 180 -6.28 1.21 -9.04
C GLN A 180 -5.20 2.28 -8.84
N ASN A 181 -5.19 2.98 -7.70
CA ASN A 181 -4.24 4.05 -7.45
C ASN A 181 -2.82 3.49 -7.20
N LYS A 182 -1.99 3.50 -8.25
CA LYS A 182 -0.59 3.02 -8.24
C LYS A 182 0.42 4.09 -7.83
N SER A 183 -0.01 5.35 -7.67
CA SER A 183 0.87 6.52 -7.53
C SER A 183 1.46 6.66 -6.12
N LYS A 184 0.67 6.36 -5.08
CA LYS A 184 1.14 6.32 -3.69
C LYS A 184 1.55 4.90 -3.29
N LYS A 185 2.86 4.67 -3.31
CA LYS A 185 3.54 3.38 -3.17
C LYS A 185 3.19 2.61 -1.88
N THR A 186 2.92 1.32 -2.07
CA THR A 186 2.95 0.16 -1.13
C THR A 186 1.58 -0.34 -0.66
N MET A 187 1.37 -1.67 -0.74
CA MET A 187 0.26 -2.42 -0.12
C MET A 187 -0.04 -1.96 1.31
N LEU A 188 0.99 -1.54 2.04
CA LEU A 188 0.93 -1.03 3.41
C LEU A 188 0.03 0.21 3.55
N TRP A 189 0.04 1.13 2.59
CA TRP A 189 -0.83 2.32 2.63
C TRP A 189 -2.29 1.92 2.46
N LYS A 190 -2.61 1.08 1.45
CA LYS A 190 -3.95 0.54 1.26
C LYS A 190 -4.43 -0.23 2.50
N ARG A 191 -3.56 -1.07 3.08
CA ARG A 191 -3.85 -1.82 4.31
C ARG A 191 -4.08 -0.89 5.49
N LYS A 192 -3.33 0.21 5.60
CA LYS A 192 -3.51 1.23 6.63
C LYS A 192 -4.89 1.90 6.51
N ILE A 193 -5.29 2.31 5.30
CA ILE A 193 -6.60 2.97 5.08
C ILE A 193 -7.76 2.01 5.33
N LEU A 194 -7.68 0.75 4.87
CA LEU A 194 -8.76 -0.22 5.08
C LEU A 194 -8.90 -0.71 6.53
N ASN A 195 -7.79 -0.72 7.29
CA ASN A 195 -7.78 -1.07 8.72
C ASN A 195 -7.72 0.17 9.62
N TRP A 196 -8.03 1.35 9.08
CA TRP A 196 -8.19 2.54 9.91
C TRP A 196 -9.30 2.29 10.92
N LYS A 197 -9.12 2.81 12.13
CA LYS A 197 -10.04 2.63 13.23
C LYS A 197 -10.75 3.95 13.54
N ASP A 198 -12.06 3.93 13.71
CA ASP A 198 -12.81 5.06 14.23
C ASP A 198 -12.54 5.30 15.74
N GLU A 199 -13.26 6.23 16.35
CA GLU A 199 -13.16 6.61 17.76
C GLU A 199 -13.39 5.43 18.71
N GLU A 200 -14.29 4.52 18.36
CA GLU A 200 -14.58 3.30 19.11
C GLU A 200 -13.59 2.14 18.79
N GLY A 201 -12.60 2.39 17.93
CA GLY A 201 -11.62 1.39 17.51
C GLY A 201 -12.12 0.45 16.42
N ASN A 202 -13.34 0.64 15.90
CA ASN A 202 -13.92 -0.19 14.86
C ASN A 202 -13.26 0.10 13.52
N THR A 203 -12.92 -0.95 12.79
CA THR A 203 -12.55 -0.83 11.38
C THR A 203 -13.78 -0.82 10.48
N VAL A 204 -13.63 -0.46 9.21
CA VAL A 204 -14.70 -0.54 8.20
C VAL A 204 -15.36 -1.92 8.15
N LEU A 205 -14.61 -3.00 8.45
CA LEU A 205 -15.17 -4.36 8.54
C LEU A 205 -16.13 -4.53 9.71
N HIS A 206 -15.81 -3.99 10.89
CA HIS A 206 -16.70 -4.01 12.05
C HIS A 206 -18.01 -3.28 11.72
N VAL A 207 -17.92 -2.10 11.09
CA VAL A 207 -19.09 -1.31 10.66
C VAL A 207 -19.91 -2.07 9.61
N ALA A 208 -19.27 -2.76 8.65
CA ALA A 208 -19.98 -3.54 7.63
C ALA A 208 -20.74 -4.72 8.23
N VAL A 209 -20.20 -5.35 9.27
CA VAL A 209 -20.86 -6.45 9.98
C VAL A 209 -22.00 -5.94 10.87
N SER A 210 -21.76 -4.87 11.63
CA SER A 210 -22.78 -4.28 12.51
C SER A 210 -24.00 -3.77 11.72
N THR A 211 -23.78 -3.23 10.51
CA THR A 211 -24.84 -2.72 9.63
C THR A 211 -25.46 -3.78 8.70
N ASN A 212 -25.06 -5.05 8.81
CA ASN A 212 -25.57 -6.18 8.02
C ASN A 212 -25.34 -6.10 6.51
N GLN A 213 -24.13 -5.75 6.07
CA GLN A 213 -23.83 -5.54 4.64
C GLN A 213 -22.92 -6.63 4.06
N PRO A 214 -23.45 -7.80 3.65
CA PRO A 214 -22.64 -8.91 3.15
C PRO A 214 -21.81 -8.54 1.92
N GLN A 215 -22.34 -7.73 1.01
CA GLN A 215 -21.61 -7.30 -0.19
C GLN A 215 -20.40 -6.41 0.14
N ALA A 216 -20.51 -5.53 1.13
CA ALA A 216 -19.38 -4.74 1.62
C ALA A 216 -18.31 -5.64 2.27
N VAL A 217 -18.74 -6.62 3.08
CA VAL A 217 -17.83 -7.62 3.69
C VAL A 217 -17.10 -8.43 2.61
N ARG A 218 -17.77 -8.81 1.51
CA ARG A 218 -17.14 -9.53 0.37
C ARG A 218 -16.02 -8.68 -0.24
N LEU A 219 -16.30 -7.42 -0.55
CA LEU A 219 -15.34 -6.49 -1.15
C LEU A 219 -14.14 -6.20 -0.23
N LEU A 220 -14.37 -6.06 1.08
CA LEU A 220 -13.33 -5.87 2.08
C LEU A 220 -12.42 -7.10 2.17
N ARG A 221 -13.01 -8.29 2.24
CA ARG A 221 -12.26 -9.57 2.27
C ARG A 221 -11.35 -9.70 1.06
N ASP A 222 -11.88 -9.45 -0.13
CA ASP A 222 -11.13 -9.56 -1.38
C ASP A 222 -10.03 -8.47 -1.50
N SER A 223 -10.15 -7.40 -0.70
CA SER A 223 -9.18 -6.30 -0.65
C SER A 223 -8.05 -6.49 0.36
N GLY A 224 -8.05 -7.57 1.15
CA GLY A 224 -6.96 -7.93 2.07
C GLY A 224 -7.06 -7.27 3.47
N VAL A 225 -8.28 -7.01 3.94
CA VAL A 225 -8.53 -6.45 5.28
C VAL A 225 -8.14 -7.42 6.39
N ASP A 226 -7.71 -6.87 7.53
CA ASP A 226 -7.42 -7.66 8.72
C ASP A 226 -8.72 -8.04 9.43
N ILE A 227 -9.13 -9.29 9.23
CA ILE A 227 -10.39 -9.84 9.74
C ILE A 227 -10.36 -9.98 11.27
N ASN A 228 -9.17 -10.11 11.85
CA ASN A 228 -8.97 -10.32 13.28
C ASN A 228 -8.60 -9.03 14.00
N ALA A 229 -8.71 -7.88 13.33
CA ALA A 229 -8.57 -6.60 13.99
C ALA A 229 -9.60 -6.52 15.11
N LYS A 230 -9.18 -6.01 16.27
CA LYS A 230 -10.05 -5.81 17.43
C LYS A 230 -10.34 -4.34 17.65
N ASN A 231 -11.57 -4.02 18.07
CA ASN A 231 -11.95 -2.68 18.48
C ASN A 231 -11.49 -2.37 19.93
N LEU A 232 -11.89 -1.23 20.50
CA LEU A 232 -11.53 -0.88 21.88
C LEU A 232 -12.17 -1.79 22.93
N MET A 233 -13.25 -2.50 22.57
CA MET A 233 -13.92 -3.49 23.41
C MET A 233 -13.30 -4.89 23.30
N ASP A 234 -12.16 -5.02 22.61
CA ASP A 234 -11.48 -6.29 22.29
C ASP A 234 -12.32 -7.23 21.41
N ASP A 235 -13.39 -6.74 20.79
CA ASP A 235 -14.24 -7.49 19.87
C ASP A 235 -13.66 -7.49 18.46
N THR A 236 -13.67 -8.66 17.82
CA THR A 236 -13.47 -8.80 16.37
C THR A 236 -14.77 -8.57 15.61
N ALA A 237 -14.68 -8.45 14.28
CA ALA A 237 -15.86 -8.42 13.43
C ALA A 237 -16.75 -9.67 13.60
N GLY A 238 -16.17 -10.83 13.92
CA GLY A 238 -16.93 -12.04 14.24
C GLY A 238 -17.70 -11.93 15.55
N ASP A 239 -17.11 -11.32 16.58
CA ASP A 239 -17.76 -11.13 17.88
C ASP A 239 -18.94 -10.16 17.78
N ILE A 240 -18.81 -9.09 16.98
CA ILE A 240 -19.92 -8.17 16.68
C ILE A 240 -21.08 -8.92 16.00
N LEU A 241 -20.78 -9.85 15.08
CA LEU A 241 -21.82 -10.66 14.43
C LEU A 241 -22.58 -11.50 15.45
N VAL A 242 -21.88 -12.14 16.40
CA VAL A 242 -22.50 -12.95 17.45
C VAL A 242 -23.36 -12.10 18.38
N LYS A 243 -22.88 -10.93 18.80
CA LYS A 243 -23.66 -10.00 19.64
C LYS A 243 -24.97 -9.61 18.95
N ARG A 244 -24.90 -9.26 17.66
CA ARG A 244 -26.08 -8.93 16.86
C ARG A 244 -27.04 -10.12 16.69
N GLN A 245 -26.52 -11.35 16.51
CA GLN A 245 -27.35 -12.56 16.45
C GLN A 245 -28.10 -12.85 17.75
N GLY A 246 -27.59 -12.43 18.91
CA GLY A 246 -28.27 -12.55 20.20
C GLY A 246 -29.41 -11.55 20.39
N GLU A 247 -29.40 -10.43 19.66
CA GLU A 247 -30.41 -9.36 19.71
C GLU A 247 -31.50 -9.52 18.63
N GLU A 248 -31.20 -10.18 17.51
CA GLU A 248 -32.16 -10.44 16.42
C GLU A 248 -33.03 -11.68 16.70
N VAL A 249 -34.36 -11.50 16.74
CA VAL A 249 -35.35 -12.58 16.96
C VAL A 249 -35.45 -13.54 15.76
N GLU A 250 -35.03 -13.11 14.56
CA GLU A 250 -35.13 -13.88 13.32
C GLU A 250 -33.76 -13.93 12.60
N TYR A 251 -33.27 -15.15 12.36
CA TYR A 251 -31.95 -15.38 11.78
C TYR A 251 -31.92 -14.94 10.30
N SER A 252 -31.43 -13.72 10.04
CA SER A 252 -31.38 -13.19 8.67
C SER A 252 -30.39 -13.98 7.81
N ARG A 253 -30.81 -14.35 6.59
CA ARG A 253 -29.97 -15.06 5.58
C ARG A 253 -28.63 -14.35 5.34
N SER A 254 -28.60 -13.02 5.44
CA SER A 254 -27.38 -12.21 5.30
C SER A 254 -26.40 -12.41 6.46
N SER A 255 -26.88 -12.62 7.69
CA SER A 255 -26.04 -12.89 8.86
C SER A 255 -25.35 -14.26 8.73
N MET A 256 -26.04 -15.26 8.16
CA MET A 256 -25.45 -16.56 7.81
C MET A 256 -24.35 -16.42 6.76
N GLU A 257 -24.60 -15.60 5.73
CA GLU A 257 -23.63 -15.34 4.67
C GLU A 257 -22.36 -14.67 5.21
N ILE A 258 -22.51 -13.65 6.07
CA ILE A 258 -21.39 -12.98 6.72
C ILE A 258 -20.62 -13.97 7.60
N SER A 259 -21.31 -14.80 8.40
CA SER A 259 -20.70 -15.83 9.24
C SER A 259 -19.85 -16.80 8.42
N GLU A 260 -20.41 -17.34 7.33
CA GLU A 260 -19.70 -18.27 6.44
C GLU A 260 -18.46 -17.60 5.81
N MET A 261 -18.57 -16.32 5.45
CA MET A 261 -17.46 -15.57 4.87
C MET A 261 -16.33 -15.28 5.87
N LEU A 262 -16.65 -15.06 7.14
CA LEU A 262 -15.68 -14.88 8.22
C LEU A 262 -15.03 -16.21 8.62
N GLN A 263 -15.80 -17.30 8.75
CA GLN A 263 -15.30 -18.63 9.08
C GLN A 263 -14.40 -19.24 7.99
N ARG A 264 -14.77 -19.10 6.70
CA ARG A 264 -13.90 -19.52 5.59
C ARG A 264 -12.57 -18.76 5.59
N ALA A 265 -12.54 -17.56 6.17
CA ALA A 265 -11.28 -16.88 6.37
C ALA A 265 -10.42 -17.64 7.39
N GLU A 266 -10.94 -18.03 8.55
CA GLU A 266 -10.16 -18.75 9.57
C GLU A 266 -9.50 -20.04 9.05
N VAL A 267 -10.19 -20.80 8.19
CA VAL A 267 -9.64 -22.05 7.60
C VAL A 267 -8.48 -21.76 6.62
N THR A 268 -8.41 -20.55 6.04
CA THR A 268 -7.29 -20.11 5.20
C THR A 268 -6.17 -19.42 5.98
N LYS A 269 -6.15 -19.50 7.32
CA LYS A 269 -5.14 -18.87 8.19
C LYS A 269 -3.71 -19.27 7.83
N CYS A 270 -3.45 -20.53 7.44
CA CYS A 270 -2.12 -20.96 7.03
C CYS A 270 -1.71 -20.31 5.68
N ALA A 271 -2.60 -20.34 4.69
CA ALA A 271 -2.36 -19.71 3.39
C ALA A 271 -2.23 -18.17 3.50
N ARG A 272 -3.01 -17.52 4.39
CA ARG A 272 -2.94 -16.09 4.65
C ARG A 272 -1.77 -15.68 5.53
N SER A 273 -1.37 -16.47 6.52
CA SER A 273 -0.11 -16.24 7.27
C SER A 273 1.08 -16.41 6.35
N LEU A 274 1.13 -17.46 5.53
CA LEU A 274 2.17 -17.63 4.52
C LEU A 274 2.15 -16.48 3.51
N ARG A 275 0.98 -16.06 3.01
CA ARG A 275 0.85 -14.90 2.14
C ARG A 275 1.25 -13.60 2.82
N SER A 276 0.92 -13.39 4.09
CA SER A 276 1.29 -12.20 4.86
C SER A 276 2.78 -12.18 5.16
N ILE A 277 3.39 -13.34 5.45
CA ILE A 277 4.84 -13.47 5.62
C ILE A 277 5.52 -13.19 4.29
N VAL A 278 5.10 -13.84 3.20
CA VAL A 278 5.62 -13.63 1.84
C VAL A 278 5.46 -12.17 1.41
N LEU A 279 4.29 -11.56 1.61
CA LEU A 279 4.04 -10.15 1.33
C LEU A 279 4.88 -9.24 2.24
N SER A 280 5.03 -9.55 3.53
CA SER A 280 5.87 -8.74 4.43
C SER A 280 7.36 -8.83 4.08
N LEU A 281 7.81 -10.00 3.59
CA LEU A 281 9.16 -10.21 3.09
C LEU A 281 9.34 -9.48 1.75
N GLU A 282 8.35 -9.51 0.88
CA GLU A 282 8.32 -8.77 -0.38
C GLU A 282 8.28 -7.24 -0.15
N GLU A 283 7.56 -6.78 0.87
CA GLU A 283 7.49 -5.38 1.31
C GLU A 283 8.82 -4.89 1.89
N ARG A 284 9.43 -5.65 2.82
CA ARG A 284 10.79 -5.35 3.32
C ARG A 284 11.81 -5.32 2.18
N ARG A 285 11.64 -6.23 1.22
CA ARG A 285 12.47 -6.29 0.02
C ARG A 285 12.27 -5.07 -0.88
N LEU A 286 11.04 -4.61 -1.14
CA LEU A 286 10.79 -3.41 -1.96
C LEU A 286 11.30 -2.13 -1.30
N LEU A 287 11.11 -1.99 0.02
CA LEU A 287 11.64 -0.88 0.82
C LEU A 287 13.18 -0.88 0.83
N GLN A 288 13.80 -2.06 0.92
CA GLN A 288 15.24 -2.17 0.74
C GLN A 288 15.62 -1.82 -0.70
N VAL A 289 15.02 -2.42 -1.72
CA VAL A 289 15.35 -2.13 -3.13
C VAL A 289 15.24 -0.63 -3.45
N ASP A 290 14.22 0.09 -2.97
CA ASP A 290 14.11 1.54 -3.15
C ASP A 290 15.25 2.30 -2.43
N LYS A 291 15.64 1.89 -1.20
CA LYS A 291 16.80 2.46 -0.51
C LYS A 291 18.12 2.16 -1.23
N TRP A 292 18.26 0.96 -1.78
CA TRP A 292 19.45 0.53 -2.51
C TRP A 292 19.54 1.18 -3.90
N ALA A 293 18.40 1.52 -4.52
CA ALA A 293 18.34 2.30 -5.76
C ALA A 293 18.73 3.78 -5.57
N GLN A 294 18.70 4.29 -4.34
CA GLN A 294 19.13 5.66 -3.99
C GLN A 294 20.58 5.74 -3.49
N ILE A 295 21.35 4.64 -3.54
CA ILE A 295 22.76 4.64 -3.18
C ILE A 295 23.57 5.41 -4.24
N SER A 296 24.51 6.27 -3.80
CA SER A 296 25.41 6.98 -4.70
C SER A 296 26.25 6.01 -5.53
N ASP A 297 26.59 6.38 -6.77
CA ASP A 297 27.35 5.51 -7.66
C ASP A 297 28.69 5.05 -7.04
N ASP A 298 29.34 5.87 -6.21
CA ASP A 298 30.55 5.50 -5.49
C ASP A 298 30.34 4.34 -4.50
N ARG A 299 29.30 4.42 -3.67
CA ARG A 299 28.98 3.36 -2.70
C ARG A 299 28.53 2.10 -3.40
N ARG A 300 27.80 2.24 -4.50
CA ARG A 300 27.37 1.14 -5.35
C ARG A 300 28.56 0.38 -5.92
N ASN A 301 29.56 1.10 -6.44
CA ASN A 301 30.78 0.51 -6.98
C ASN A 301 31.56 -0.23 -5.90
N VAL A 302 31.73 0.35 -4.71
CA VAL A 302 32.38 -0.31 -3.57
C VAL A 302 31.68 -1.62 -3.20
N VAL A 303 30.34 -1.60 -3.08
CA VAL A 303 29.59 -2.82 -2.73
C VAL A 303 29.68 -3.88 -3.81
N LEU A 304 29.61 -3.51 -5.10
CA LEU A 304 29.77 -4.46 -6.20
C LEU A 304 31.16 -5.10 -6.20
N VAL A 305 32.22 -4.33 -5.95
CA VAL A 305 33.59 -4.86 -5.85
C VAL A 305 33.70 -5.84 -4.68
N VAL A 306 33.23 -5.48 -3.49
CA VAL A 306 33.27 -6.36 -2.31
C VAL A 306 32.46 -7.64 -2.53
N ALA A 307 31.25 -7.53 -3.08
CA ALA A 307 30.40 -8.69 -3.34
C ALA A 307 31.00 -9.61 -4.41
N THR A 308 31.59 -9.06 -5.47
CA THR A 308 32.30 -9.87 -6.48
C THR A 308 33.54 -10.54 -5.88
N LEU A 309 34.31 -9.85 -5.04
CA LEU A 309 35.46 -10.46 -4.34
C LEU A 309 35.00 -11.62 -3.45
N LEU A 310 33.95 -11.45 -2.66
CA LEU A 310 33.39 -12.52 -1.83
C LEU A 310 32.89 -13.70 -2.66
N MET A 311 32.22 -13.46 -3.81
CA MET A 311 31.85 -14.52 -4.74
C MET A 311 33.07 -15.26 -5.28
N THR A 312 34.15 -14.56 -5.63
CA THR A 312 35.37 -15.21 -6.14
C THR A 312 36.08 -16.05 -5.09
N VAL A 313 36.23 -15.53 -3.86
CA VAL A 313 36.88 -16.25 -2.76
C VAL A 313 36.09 -17.50 -2.38
N THR A 314 34.76 -17.40 -2.32
CA THR A 314 33.91 -18.54 -1.98
C THR A 314 33.84 -19.58 -3.10
N TYR A 315 33.89 -19.16 -4.37
CA TYR A 315 34.00 -20.08 -5.50
C TYR A 315 35.34 -20.84 -5.48
N GLN A 316 36.45 -20.16 -5.17
CA GLN A 316 37.75 -20.81 -5.02
C GLN A 316 37.80 -21.76 -3.81
N GLY A 317 37.24 -21.34 -2.68
CA GLY A 317 37.11 -22.18 -1.49
C GLY A 317 36.27 -23.44 -1.72
N LEU A 318 35.32 -23.38 -2.66
CA LEU A 318 34.57 -24.55 -3.09
C LEU A 318 35.44 -25.55 -3.88
N LEU A 319 36.25 -25.06 -4.82
CA LEU A 319 37.11 -25.90 -5.66
C LEU A 319 38.31 -26.49 -4.91
N SER A 320 38.76 -25.80 -3.87
CA SER A 320 39.88 -26.22 -3.01
C SER A 320 39.42 -26.35 -1.56
N PRO A 321 38.56 -27.33 -1.24
CA PRO A 321 38.01 -27.45 0.10
C PRO A 321 39.10 -27.87 1.11
N PRO A 322 38.93 -27.57 2.41
CA PRO A 322 39.86 -27.96 3.46
C PRO A 322 40.07 -29.48 3.49
N GLY A 323 41.32 -29.92 3.43
CA GLY A 323 41.66 -31.34 3.34
C GLY A 323 41.79 -31.88 1.90
N GLY A 324 41.44 -31.09 0.88
CA GLY A 324 41.69 -31.41 -0.52
C GLY A 324 40.68 -32.37 -1.16
N LEU A 325 40.97 -32.73 -2.40
CA LEU A 325 40.19 -33.65 -3.22
C LEU A 325 40.97 -34.94 -3.45
N TRP A 326 40.26 -36.07 -3.56
CA TRP A 326 40.86 -37.32 -3.99
C TRP A 326 41.41 -37.21 -5.42
N GLN A 327 42.65 -37.67 -5.63
CA GLN A 327 43.30 -37.61 -6.93
C GLN A 327 42.95 -38.81 -7.82
N ASP A 328 42.76 -39.99 -7.22
CA ASP A 328 42.50 -41.25 -7.92
C ASP A 328 41.28 -41.98 -7.33
N ASP A 329 40.65 -42.81 -8.16
CA ASP A 329 39.58 -43.70 -7.75
C ASP A 329 40.14 -44.87 -6.92
N TYR A 330 39.55 -45.13 -5.75
CA TYR A 330 39.89 -46.28 -4.92
C TYR A 330 38.65 -47.15 -4.69
N ASN A 331 38.68 -48.37 -5.23
CA ASN A 331 37.65 -49.37 -5.01
C ASN A 331 38.26 -50.62 -4.32
N PRO A 332 37.93 -50.88 -3.04
CA PRO A 332 38.51 -51.98 -2.29
C PRO A 332 38.08 -53.38 -2.77
N GLY A 333 37.10 -53.48 -3.69
CA GLY A 333 36.62 -54.75 -4.25
C GLY A 333 37.23 -55.17 -5.60
N SER A 334 38.08 -54.34 -6.22
CA SER A 334 38.68 -54.65 -7.53
C SER A 334 40.12 -55.14 -7.38
N ASN A 335 40.43 -56.35 -7.86
CA ASN A 335 41.78 -56.90 -7.97
C ASN A 335 42.63 -56.15 -9.02
N MET A 336 42.94 -54.87 -8.81
CA MET A 336 43.89 -54.12 -9.63
C MET A 336 45.20 -53.85 -8.88
N PRO A 337 46.39 -54.07 -9.50
CA PRO A 337 47.68 -53.96 -8.79
C PRO A 337 48.17 -52.53 -8.55
N ASN A 338 47.55 -51.51 -9.15
CA ASN A 338 48.09 -50.14 -9.21
C ASN A 338 47.30 -49.08 -8.43
N ALA A 339 46.36 -49.48 -7.57
CA ALA A 339 45.76 -48.52 -6.65
C ALA A 339 46.74 -48.22 -5.50
N THR A 340 47.19 -46.97 -5.40
CA THR A 340 47.93 -46.43 -4.26
C THR A 340 47.10 -46.65 -2.99
N LYS A 341 47.48 -47.65 -2.17
CA LYS A 341 46.84 -47.87 -0.87
C LYS A 341 47.02 -46.60 -0.03
N PRO A 342 45.94 -45.99 0.50
CA PRO A 342 46.08 -44.87 1.42
C PRO A 342 46.71 -45.39 2.72
N ASP A 343 47.93 -44.96 3.04
CA ASP A 343 48.65 -45.32 4.26
C ASP A 343 48.12 -44.49 5.44
N TYR A 344 46.95 -44.88 5.97
CA TYR A 344 46.50 -44.41 7.28
C TYR A 344 47.03 -45.35 8.37
N ARG A 345 48.28 -45.16 8.77
CA ARG A 345 48.77 -45.69 10.05
C ARG A 345 48.12 -44.92 11.20
N SER A 346 46.94 -45.35 11.62
CA SER A 346 46.58 -45.54 13.04
C SER A 346 45.07 -45.64 13.26
N LEU A 347 44.73 -46.55 14.18
CA LEU A 347 43.46 -46.78 14.88
C LEU A 347 42.47 -47.76 14.23
N ASN A 348 42.57 -49.00 14.73
CA ASN A 348 41.54 -50.03 14.87
C ASN A 348 40.77 -50.44 13.61
N GLU A 349 41.23 -51.54 13.03
CA GLU A 349 40.56 -52.33 12.01
C GLU A 349 39.17 -52.79 12.48
N THR A 350 38.12 -52.10 12.05
CA THR A 350 36.77 -52.66 11.79
C THR A 350 35.88 -51.71 10.95
N ALA A 351 36.43 -50.66 10.33
CA ALA A 351 35.66 -49.81 9.42
C ALA A 351 35.75 -50.35 7.98
N PRO A 352 34.62 -50.60 7.28
CA PRO A 352 34.65 -51.01 5.88
C PRO A 352 35.33 -49.91 5.04
N TYR A 353 36.27 -50.32 4.19
CA TYR A 353 36.96 -49.43 3.26
C TYR A 353 35.94 -48.66 2.43
N LEU A 354 35.89 -47.34 2.56
CA LEU A 354 35.00 -46.50 1.77
C LEU A 354 35.57 -46.35 0.36
N GLN A 355 34.74 -46.59 -0.66
CA GLN A 355 35.08 -46.27 -2.04
C GLN A 355 35.30 -44.77 -2.15
N ASN A 356 36.46 -44.35 -2.66
CA ASN A 356 36.75 -42.94 -2.94
C ASN A 356 36.70 -42.74 -4.45
N ILE A 357 36.09 -41.64 -4.88
CA ILE A 357 35.98 -41.26 -6.29
C ILE A 357 36.86 -40.02 -6.50
N ALA A 358 37.68 -40.03 -7.54
CA ALA A 358 38.52 -38.90 -7.93
C ALA A 358 37.68 -37.62 -8.08
N GLY A 359 38.17 -36.51 -7.55
CA GLY A 359 37.47 -35.22 -7.55
C GLY A 359 36.47 -35.03 -6.40
N THR A 360 36.24 -36.02 -5.55
CA THR A 360 35.42 -35.86 -4.33
C THR A 360 36.25 -35.37 -3.14
N ALA A 361 35.62 -34.67 -2.19
CA ALA A 361 36.33 -34.10 -1.03
C ALA A 361 36.78 -35.15 0.00
N ILE A 362 37.96 -34.95 0.61
CA ILE A 362 38.56 -35.85 1.62
C ILE A 362 38.01 -35.59 3.02
N GLY A 363 37.75 -34.32 3.37
CA GLY A 363 37.43 -33.85 4.73
C GLY A 363 36.01 -34.13 5.25
N VAL A 364 35.20 -34.90 4.51
CA VAL A 364 33.74 -35.04 4.70
C VAL A 364 33.34 -35.65 6.06
N ARG A 365 34.26 -36.34 6.73
CA ARG A 365 34.04 -36.96 8.04
C ARG A 365 34.20 -36.00 9.24
N ASN A 366 34.65 -34.76 9.02
CA ASN A 366 34.91 -33.78 10.07
C ASN A 366 33.74 -32.77 10.19
N GLU A 367 33.22 -32.53 11.39
CA GLU A 367 32.16 -31.55 11.64
C GLU A 367 32.56 -30.11 11.25
N PHE A 368 33.82 -29.73 11.44
CA PHE A 368 34.33 -28.40 11.05
C PHE A 368 34.31 -28.18 9.53
N PHE A 369 34.39 -29.27 8.75
CA PHE A 369 34.28 -29.22 7.30
C PHE A 369 32.88 -28.77 6.86
N TRP A 370 31.85 -29.26 7.54
CA TRP A 370 30.46 -28.89 7.26
C TRP A 370 30.16 -27.44 7.61
N LEU A 371 30.70 -26.95 8.73
CA LEU A 371 30.60 -25.54 9.08
C LEU A 371 31.22 -24.64 8.00
N PHE A 372 32.39 -25.01 7.48
CA PHE A 372 33.02 -24.33 6.35
C PHE A 372 32.10 -24.35 5.11
N LEU A 373 31.60 -25.51 4.70
CA LEU A 373 30.79 -25.62 3.48
C LEU A 373 29.48 -24.81 3.55
N ILE A 374 28.80 -24.84 4.71
CA ILE A 374 27.56 -24.10 4.95
C ILE A 374 27.83 -22.59 4.90
N THR A 375 28.84 -22.12 5.64
CA THR A 375 29.18 -20.69 5.68
C THR A 375 29.69 -20.18 4.33
N ASN A 376 30.49 -20.97 3.62
CA ASN A 376 30.99 -20.64 2.29
C ASN A 376 29.85 -20.50 1.27
N THR A 377 28.93 -21.46 1.26
CA THR A 377 27.76 -21.44 0.37
C THR A 377 26.82 -20.29 0.72
N LEU A 378 26.57 -20.03 2.00
CA LEU A 378 25.76 -18.90 2.45
C LEU A 378 26.37 -17.56 1.99
N THR A 379 27.68 -17.37 2.15
CA THR A 379 28.38 -16.16 1.71
C THR A 379 28.31 -15.98 0.19
N PHE A 380 28.46 -17.04 -0.60
CA PHE A 380 28.30 -16.99 -2.05
C PHE A 380 26.89 -16.53 -2.44
N LEU A 381 25.86 -17.12 -1.82
CA LEU A 381 24.46 -16.82 -2.08
C LEU A 381 24.09 -15.36 -1.71
N LEU A 382 24.54 -14.90 -0.54
CA LEU A 382 24.32 -13.52 -0.10
C LEU A 382 25.01 -12.53 -1.06
N SER A 383 26.25 -12.80 -1.44
CA SER A 383 27.00 -11.93 -2.36
C SER A 383 26.37 -11.92 -3.76
N TYR A 384 25.93 -13.07 -4.26
CA TYR A 384 25.23 -13.22 -5.55
C TYR A 384 23.91 -12.44 -5.59
N THR A 385 23.11 -12.54 -4.53
CA THR A 385 21.83 -11.79 -4.43
C THR A 385 22.05 -10.28 -4.36
N ILE A 386 23.07 -9.82 -3.62
CA ILE A 386 23.46 -8.40 -3.58
C ILE A 386 23.81 -7.88 -4.97
N VAL A 387 24.63 -8.61 -5.74
CA VAL A 387 25.03 -8.20 -7.10
C VAL A 387 23.81 -8.14 -8.04
N LEU A 388 22.90 -9.12 -7.99
CA LEU A 388 21.70 -9.12 -8.82
C LEU A 388 20.73 -7.97 -8.49
N LEU A 389 20.63 -7.60 -7.22
CA LEU A 389 19.76 -6.49 -6.78
C LEU A 389 20.34 -5.13 -7.19
N ILE A 390 21.66 -4.97 -7.15
CA ILE A 390 22.32 -3.69 -7.45
C ILE A 390 22.43 -3.44 -8.96
N ILE A 391 22.62 -4.46 -9.81
CA ILE A 391 22.76 -4.26 -11.25
C ILE A 391 21.43 -3.79 -11.88
N PRO A 392 21.41 -2.71 -12.70
CA PRO A 392 20.18 -2.22 -13.35
C PRO A 392 19.51 -3.30 -14.19
N SER A 393 18.17 -3.22 -14.29
CA SER A 393 17.37 -4.17 -15.05
C SER A 393 17.70 -4.22 -16.54
N GLY A 394 18.46 -3.26 -17.08
CA GLY A 394 18.90 -3.16 -18.49
C GLY A 394 19.92 -4.20 -18.94
N TYR A 395 20.80 -4.68 -18.05
CA TYR A 395 21.97 -5.50 -18.42
C TYR A 395 21.66 -7.01 -18.49
N VAL A 396 20.94 -7.42 -19.55
CA VAL A 396 20.48 -8.82 -19.72
C VAL A 396 21.64 -9.80 -19.85
N ILE A 397 22.66 -9.46 -20.64
CA ILE A 397 23.81 -10.32 -20.92
C ILE A 397 24.57 -10.62 -19.61
N LEU A 398 24.83 -9.58 -18.81
CA LEU A 398 25.52 -9.73 -17.53
C LEU A 398 24.73 -10.62 -16.56
N ARG A 399 23.40 -10.49 -16.54
CA ARG A 399 22.53 -11.35 -15.72
C ARG A 399 22.51 -12.80 -16.20
N ALA A 400 22.53 -13.03 -17.51
CA ALA A 400 22.66 -14.38 -18.07
C ALA A 400 24.01 -15.02 -17.69
N ALA A 401 25.10 -14.24 -17.74
CA ALA A 401 26.42 -14.70 -17.31
C ALA A 401 26.45 -15.03 -15.81
N LEU A 402 25.84 -14.20 -14.97
CA LEU A 402 25.67 -14.48 -13.54
C LEU A 402 24.83 -15.75 -13.28
N GLY A 403 23.76 -15.94 -14.06
CA GLY A 403 22.97 -17.17 -14.02
C GLY A 403 23.81 -18.41 -14.35
N SER A 404 24.63 -18.34 -15.40
CA SER A 404 25.58 -19.40 -15.76
C SER A 404 26.60 -19.68 -14.64
N LEU A 405 27.14 -18.64 -14.00
CA LEU A 405 28.06 -18.78 -12.86
C LEU A 405 27.41 -19.52 -11.69
N SER A 406 26.14 -19.20 -11.37
CA SER A 406 25.39 -19.88 -10.31
C SER A 406 25.16 -21.36 -10.63
N LEU A 407 24.89 -21.68 -11.91
CA LEU A 407 24.73 -23.05 -12.36
C LEU A 407 26.04 -23.82 -12.21
N CYS A 408 27.17 -23.24 -12.65
CA CYS A 408 28.49 -23.84 -12.48
C CYS A 408 28.82 -24.12 -11.01
N TYR A 409 28.51 -23.18 -10.10
CA TYR A 409 28.73 -23.37 -8.66
C TYR A 409 27.91 -24.55 -8.11
N ILE A 410 26.64 -24.67 -8.50
CA ILE A 410 25.76 -25.78 -8.09
C ILE A 410 26.27 -27.12 -8.66
N THR A 411 26.68 -27.15 -9.93
CA THR A 411 27.22 -28.37 -10.53
C THR A 411 28.54 -28.79 -9.88
N SER A 412 29.42 -27.84 -9.56
CA SER A 412 30.66 -28.13 -8.82
C SER A 412 30.36 -28.68 -7.42
N LEU A 413 29.37 -28.12 -6.72
CA LEU A 413 28.89 -28.69 -5.45
C LEU A 413 28.38 -30.13 -5.61
N ALA A 414 27.58 -30.40 -6.63
CA ALA A 414 27.03 -31.74 -6.86
C ALA A 414 28.11 -32.79 -7.17
N VAL A 415 29.14 -32.42 -7.94
CA VAL A 415 30.24 -33.31 -8.34
C VAL A 415 31.21 -33.55 -7.19
N ILE A 416 31.59 -32.50 -6.45
CA ILE A 416 32.59 -32.60 -5.37
C ILE A 416 31.97 -33.24 -4.10
N PHE A 417 30.66 -33.09 -3.90
CA PHE A 417 29.94 -33.55 -2.69
C PHE A 417 28.72 -34.48 -2.99
N PRO A 418 28.92 -35.63 -3.66
CA PRO A 418 27.82 -36.41 -4.25
C PRO A 418 26.93 -37.16 -3.23
N ILE A 419 27.49 -37.70 -2.14
CA ILE A 419 26.76 -38.56 -1.19
C ILE A 419 25.75 -37.77 -0.32
N TYR A 420 25.92 -36.45 -0.21
CA TYR A 420 25.14 -35.60 0.70
C TYR A 420 24.31 -34.54 -0.04
N PHE A 421 24.48 -34.41 -1.36
CA PHE A 421 23.63 -33.60 -2.22
C PHE A 421 22.16 -34.06 -2.19
N THR A 422 21.91 -35.35 -1.98
CA THR A 422 20.57 -35.95 -2.06
C THR A 422 19.65 -35.67 -0.86
N TYR A 423 20.18 -35.46 0.36
CA TYR A 423 19.35 -35.33 1.58
C TYR A 423 19.13 -33.90 2.09
N THR A 424 20.13 -33.02 1.99
CA THR A 424 20.03 -31.63 2.49
C THR A 424 19.82 -30.59 1.38
N SER A 425 20.10 -30.95 0.13
CA SER A 425 20.19 -29.96 -0.96
C SER A 425 18.91 -29.81 -1.79
N SER A 426 17.96 -30.75 -1.78
CA SER A 426 16.71 -30.60 -2.58
C SER A 426 15.84 -29.42 -2.09
N LEU A 427 15.83 -29.17 -0.78
CA LEU A 427 15.08 -28.07 -0.17
C LEU A 427 15.77 -26.72 -0.42
N VAL A 428 17.09 -26.65 -0.24
CA VAL A 428 17.86 -25.40 -0.41
C VAL A 428 17.97 -25.03 -1.88
N LEU A 429 18.21 -25.99 -2.79
CA LEU A 429 18.17 -25.75 -4.23
C LEU A 429 16.76 -25.42 -4.69
N GLY A 430 15.71 -26.04 -4.16
CA GLY A 430 14.32 -25.69 -4.45
C GLY A 430 13.96 -24.27 -4.03
N ILE A 431 14.43 -23.82 -2.86
CA ILE A 431 14.27 -22.44 -2.39
C ILE A 431 15.10 -21.47 -3.24
N MET A 432 16.33 -21.83 -3.60
CA MET A 432 17.20 -21.00 -4.44
C MET A 432 16.67 -20.86 -5.88
N PHE A 433 16.22 -21.95 -6.50
CA PHE A 433 15.60 -21.93 -7.83
C PHE A 433 14.26 -21.20 -7.81
N SER A 434 13.41 -21.39 -6.80
CA SER A 434 12.14 -20.66 -6.69
C SER A 434 12.34 -19.15 -6.46
N VAL A 435 13.36 -18.75 -5.70
CA VAL A 435 13.72 -17.34 -5.53
C VAL A 435 14.29 -16.77 -6.82
N ILE A 436 15.28 -17.42 -7.46
CA ILE A 436 15.87 -16.95 -8.73
C ILE A 436 14.80 -16.90 -9.85
N TYR A 437 13.89 -17.87 -9.91
CA TYR A 437 12.78 -17.92 -10.86
C TYR A 437 11.72 -16.83 -10.58
N ALA A 438 11.38 -16.57 -9.32
CA ALA A 438 10.48 -15.48 -8.95
C ALA A 438 11.10 -14.10 -9.28
N LEU A 439 12.41 -13.95 -9.08
CA LEU A 439 13.16 -12.73 -9.39
C LEU A 439 13.26 -12.48 -10.90
N SER A 440 13.47 -13.52 -11.70
CA SER A 440 13.53 -13.41 -13.16
C SER A 440 12.16 -13.12 -13.77
N ILE A 441 11.08 -13.74 -13.28
CA ILE A 441 9.70 -13.45 -13.71
C ILE A 441 9.30 -12.01 -13.34
N ALA A 442 9.62 -11.54 -12.14
CA ALA A 442 9.33 -10.17 -11.72
C ALA A 442 10.06 -9.14 -12.61
N ALA A 443 11.31 -9.42 -12.98
CA ALA A 443 12.09 -8.59 -13.89
C ALA A 443 11.51 -8.58 -15.32
N ILE A 444 11.09 -9.73 -15.84
CA ILE A 444 10.44 -9.84 -17.16
C ILE A 444 9.09 -9.12 -17.16
N ARG A 445 8.28 -9.29 -16.10
CA ARG A 445 6.96 -8.64 -15.96
C ARG A 445 7.08 -7.13 -15.86
N SER A 446 8.11 -6.62 -15.18
CA SER A 446 8.42 -5.18 -15.14
C SER A 446 8.74 -4.62 -16.54
N ARG A 447 9.46 -5.38 -17.38
CA ARG A 447 9.78 -4.99 -18.76
C ARG A 447 8.61 -5.11 -19.71
N LEU A 448 7.77 -6.15 -19.60
CA LEU A 448 6.56 -6.27 -20.42
C LEU A 448 5.60 -5.11 -20.13
N HIS A 449 5.47 -4.73 -18.86
CA HIS A 449 4.63 -3.61 -18.46
C HIS A 449 5.16 -2.27 -19.00
N VAL A 450 6.48 -2.06 -18.98
CA VAL A 450 7.12 -0.87 -19.57
C VAL A 450 7.00 -0.88 -21.11
N PHE A 451 7.16 -2.03 -21.76
CA PHE A 451 7.05 -2.14 -23.21
C PHE A 451 5.61 -1.96 -23.71
N VAL A 452 4.62 -2.47 -22.98
CA VAL A 452 3.19 -2.23 -23.25
C VAL A 452 2.85 -0.76 -23.04
N LEU A 453 3.38 -0.11 -21.99
CA LEU A 453 3.22 1.32 -21.75
C LEU A 453 3.83 2.15 -22.90
N ILE A 454 5.06 1.85 -23.34
CA ILE A 454 5.72 2.55 -24.45
C ILE A 454 4.96 2.33 -25.77
N ARG A 455 4.42 1.13 -26.02
CA ARG A 455 3.64 0.84 -27.23
C ARG A 455 2.26 1.50 -27.21
N SER A 456 1.66 1.65 -26.03
CA SER A 456 0.42 2.42 -25.83
C SER A 456 0.66 3.92 -26.02
N TRP A 457 1.84 4.42 -25.65
CA TRP A 457 2.19 5.84 -25.77
C TRP A 457 2.61 6.26 -27.18
N LYS A 458 3.03 5.31 -28.04
CA LYS A 458 3.33 5.55 -29.46
C LYS A 458 2.10 5.44 -30.39
N LYS A 459 0.94 5.06 -29.85
CA LYS A 459 -0.31 4.88 -30.61
C LYS A 459 -1.40 5.91 -30.28
N ASN A 460 -1.17 6.76 -29.28
CA ASN A 460 -1.94 7.97 -29.00
C ASN A 460 -1.01 9.17 -29.21
#